data_AF-A0A9X2S4P9-F1
#
_entry.id   AF-A0A9X2S4P9-F1
#
_cell.length_a   1.000
_cell.length_b   1.000
_cell.length_c   1.000
_cell.angle_alpha   90.00
_cell.angle_beta   90.00
_cell.angle_gamma   90.00
#
_symmetry.space_group_name_H-M   'P 1'
#
loop_
_entity.id
_entity.type
_entity.pdbx_description
1 polymer ?
#
loop_
_entity_poly.entity_id
_entity_poly.type
_entity_poly.pdbx_seq_one_letter_code
_entity_poly.pdbx_strand_id
1 'polypeptide(L)'
;MEILRFKDEEFNLESFIHYYNDNIEELLSEYPHYISRVCLVDRDYMDVIVFDEDYENLSDAKDYADLLKEGEYALHFVIGKTYEGAEKIELLNGQTYGLNHYMEDIYEDENTIRDIGDLSLNVDNLIGLLFDLEDDEIVVHPVDFEHGGEISQPRIRKVDYCGDMEEILINILDEFLIK
;
A
#
# COMPACT_ATOMS: atom_id res chain seq x y z
N MET A 1 11.00 -2.99 -9.60
CA MET A 1 10.79 -3.88 -8.46
C MET A 1 10.74 -5.29 -8.98
N GLU A 2 11.51 -6.20 -8.39
CA GLU A 2 11.10 -7.60 -8.50
C GLU A 2 9.74 -7.69 -7.80
N ILE A 3 8.71 -8.07 -8.53
CA ILE A 3 7.39 -8.33 -7.97
C ILE A 3 7.59 -9.24 -6.76
N LEU A 4 7.16 -8.81 -5.58
CA LEU A 4 7.32 -9.61 -4.38
C LEU A 4 6.31 -10.75 -4.46
N ARG A 5 6.84 -11.97 -4.40
CA ARG A 5 6.07 -13.20 -4.53
C ARG A 5 6.32 -14.02 -3.29
N PHE A 6 5.24 -14.38 -2.62
CA PHE A 6 5.25 -15.24 -1.46
C PHE A 6 4.30 -16.39 -1.73
N LYS A 7 4.66 -17.63 -1.36
CA LYS A 7 3.64 -18.69 -1.37
C LYS A 7 2.56 -18.37 -0.36
N ASP A 8 1.31 -18.76 -0.65
CA ASP A 8 0.18 -18.51 0.26
C ASP A 8 0.45 -19.04 1.69
N GLU A 9 1.18 -20.14 1.79
CA GLU A 9 1.52 -20.85 3.03
C GLU A 9 2.73 -20.24 3.76
N GLU A 10 3.49 -19.37 3.09
CA GLU A 10 4.68 -18.70 3.63
C GLU A 10 4.37 -17.28 4.13
N PHE A 11 3.24 -16.67 3.75
CA PHE A 11 2.89 -15.30 4.14
C PHE A 11 1.60 -15.24 4.97
N ASN A 12 1.69 -14.64 6.16
CA ASN A 12 0.56 -14.51 7.07
C ASN A 12 -0.28 -13.25 6.76
N LEU A 13 -1.16 -13.36 5.77
CA LEU A 13 -2.02 -12.27 5.32
C LEU A 13 -2.95 -11.73 6.42
N GLU A 14 -3.53 -12.60 7.24
CA GLU A 14 -4.41 -12.18 8.34
C GLU A 14 -3.66 -11.28 9.33
N SER A 15 -2.42 -11.64 9.68
CA SER A 15 -1.58 -10.81 10.57
C SER A 15 -1.20 -9.47 9.95
N PHE A 16 -0.93 -9.44 8.63
CA PHE A 16 -0.70 -8.19 7.91
C PHE A 16 -1.94 -7.28 7.93
N ILE A 17 -3.13 -7.84 7.71
CA ILE A 17 -4.39 -7.08 7.74
C ILE A 17 -4.68 -6.54 9.14
N HIS A 18 -4.40 -7.33 10.19
CA HIS A 18 -4.51 -6.83 11.57
C HIS A 18 -3.54 -5.67 11.82
N TYR A 19 -2.27 -5.83 11.44
CA TYR A 19 -1.29 -4.76 11.52
C TYR A 19 -1.74 -3.51 10.74
N TYR A 20 -2.28 -3.68 9.54
CA TYR A 20 -2.84 -2.58 8.76
C TYR A 20 -3.95 -1.85 9.51
N ASN A 21 -4.98 -2.57 9.95
CA ASN A 21 -6.14 -1.99 10.62
C ASN A 21 -5.77 -1.29 11.93
N ASP A 22 -4.78 -1.80 12.67
CA ASP A 22 -4.33 -1.21 13.93
C ASP A 22 -3.60 0.13 13.74
N ASN A 23 -3.07 0.41 12.55
CA ASN A 23 -2.22 1.57 12.31
C ASN A 23 -2.80 2.57 11.29
N ILE A 24 -3.71 2.15 10.42
CA ILE A 24 -4.15 2.95 9.27
C ILE A 24 -4.95 4.20 9.66
N GLU A 25 -5.72 4.11 10.75
CA GLU A 25 -6.54 5.23 11.22
C GLU A 25 -5.71 6.46 11.56
N GLU A 26 -4.50 6.28 12.11
CA GLU A 26 -3.61 7.39 12.46
C GLU A 26 -3.07 8.05 11.19
N LEU A 27 -2.50 7.24 10.29
CA LEU A 27 -1.91 7.70 9.01
C LEU A 27 -2.93 8.46 8.15
N LEU A 28 -4.18 7.98 8.13
CA LEU A 28 -5.22 8.47 7.23
C LEU A 28 -6.40 9.15 7.95
N SER A 29 -6.18 9.68 9.16
CA SER A 29 -7.23 10.33 9.97
C SER A 29 -7.96 11.49 9.28
N GLU A 30 -7.35 12.10 8.26
CA GLU A 30 -7.92 13.19 7.46
C GLU A 30 -8.58 12.74 6.14
N TYR A 31 -8.52 11.45 5.81
CA TYR A 31 -9.09 10.90 4.58
C TYR A 31 -10.46 10.23 4.81
N PRO A 32 -11.29 10.14 3.77
CA PRO A 32 -12.57 9.44 3.85
C PRO A 32 -12.42 7.95 4.22
N HIS A 33 -13.44 7.38 4.87
CA HIS A 33 -13.47 5.98 5.28
C HIS A 33 -13.25 4.96 4.14
N TYR A 34 -13.67 5.27 2.90
CA TYR A 34 -13.46 4.37 1.76
C TYR A 34 -12.01 4.36 1.24
N ILE A 35 -11.18 5.31 1.68
CA ILE A 35 -9.74 5.38 1.42
C ILE A 35 -8.94 4.71 2.56
N SER A 36 -9.42 4.83 3.81
CA SER A 36 -8.72 4.31 4.99
C SER A 36 -9.03 2.85 5.34
N ARG A 37 -10.02 2.23 4.68
CA ARG A 37 -10.26 0.78 4.77
C ARG A 37 -9.27 -0.02 3.90
N VAL A 38 -9.33 -1.35 3.99
CA VAL A 38 -8.74 -2.22 2.95
C VAL A 38 -9.57 -2.06 1.69
N CYS A 39 -8.99 -1.58 0.59
CA CYS A 39 -9.73 -1.34 -0.64
C CYS A 39 -9.79 -2.62 -1.48
N LEU A 40 -10.98 -3.00 -1.94
CA LEU A 40 -11.14 -4.03 -2.98
C LEU A 40 -10.83 -3.42 -4.34
N VAL A 41 -10.14 -4.19 -5.17
CA VAL A 41 -9.78 -3.82 -6.53
C VAL A 41 -10.26 -4.91 -7.47
N ASP A 42 -11.06 -4.53 -8.45
CA ASP A 42 -11.46 -5.45 -9.52
C ASP A 42 -10.21 -5.84 -10.34
N ARG A 43 -9.95 -7.14 -10.46
CA ARG A 43 -8.73 -7.63 -11.13
C ARG A 43 -8.73 -7.42 -12.63
N ASP A 44 -9.89 -7.45 -13.26
CA ASP A 44 -10.03 -7.34 -14.71
C ASP A 44 -9.94 -5.88 -15.17
N TYR A 45 -10.53 -4.96 -14.39
CA TYR A 45 -10.61 -3.55 -14.72
C TYR A 45 -9.61 -2.67 -13.97
N MET A 46 -8.98 -3.16 -12.91
CA MET A 46 -8.08 -2.41 -12.02
C MET A 46 -8.75 -1.19 -11.37
N ASP A 47 -10.07 -1.25 -11.21
CA ASP A 47 -10.88 -0.19 -10.62
C ASP A 47 -11.05 -0.42 -9.11
N VAL A 48 -10.98 0.67 -8.35
CA VAL A 48 -11.13 0.65 -6.89
C VAL A 48 -12.61 0.65 -6.52
N ILE A 49 -13.05 -0.36 -5.77
CA ILE A 49 -14.45 -0.52 -5.39
C ILE A 49 -14.78 0.38 -4.20
N VAL A 50 -15.68 1.34 -4.44
CA VAL A 50 -16.08 2.34 -3.45
C VAL A 50 -17.46 2.10 -2.84
N PHE A 51 -18.25 1.18 -3.41
CA PHE A 51 -19.60 0.90 -2.91
C PHE A 51 -19.55 0.05 -1.66
N ASP A 52 -20.33 0.39 -0.62
CA ASP A 52 -20.33 -0.34 0.65
C ASP A 52 -21.01 -1.71 0.56
N GLU A 53 -21.89 -1.92 -0.43
CA GLU A 53 -22.60 -3.18 -0.66
C GLU A 53 -21.63 -4.34 -0.87
N ASP A 54 -20.53 -4.09 -1.59
CA ASP A 54 -19.47 -5.08 -1.86
C ASP A 54 -18.67 -5.47 -0.60
N TYR A 55 -18.84 -4.73 0.50
CA TYR A 55 -18.15 -4.95 1.78
C TYR A 55 -19.09 -5.50 2.86
N GLU A 56 -20.39 -5.68 2.59
CA GLU A 56 -21.39 -6.06 3.60
C GLU A 56 -21.05 -7.36 4.35
N ASN A 57 -20.29 -8.26 3.72
CA ASN A 57 -19.87 -9.54 4.29
C ASN A 57 -18.41 -9.57 4.75
N LEU A 58 -17.69 -8.44 4.71
CA LEU A 58 -16.29 -8.35 5.11
C LEU A 58 -16.19 -7.70 6.49
N SER A 59 -15.99 -8.52 7.51
CA SER A 59 -16.04 -8.10 8.91
C SER A 59 -14.72 -8.23 9.64
N ASP A 60 -13.89 -9.20 9.25
CA ASP A 60 -12.60 -9.45 9.87
C ASP A 60 -11.49 -9.77 8.85
N ALA A 61 -10.25 -9.88 9.34
CA ALA A 61 -9.08 -10.14 8.49
C ALA A 61 -9.17 -11.44 7.70
N LYS A 62 -9.89 -12.44 8.23
CA LYS A 62 -10.06 -13.72 7.58
C LYS A 62 -11.01 -13.59 6.38
N ASP A 63 -12.09 -12.82 6.50
CA ASP A 63 -13.01 -12.58 5.39
C ASP A 63 -12.27 -11.99 4.17
N TYR A 64 -11.37 -11.02 4.39
CA TYR A 64 -10.53 -10.46 3.32
C TYR A 64 -9.52 -11.49 2.77
N ALA A 65 -8.90 -12.28 3.64
CA ALA A 65 -7.95 -13.31 3.21
C ALA A 65 -8.62 -14.41 2.37
N ASP A 66 -9.83 -14.82 2.74
CA ASP A 66 -10.64 -15.77 1.98
C ASP A 66 -11.08 -15.15 0.64
N LEU A 67 -11.46 -13.86 0.61
CA LEU A 67 -11.81 -13.15 -0.63
C LEU A 67 -10.65 -13.08 -1.64
N LEU A 68 -9.43 -12.79 -1.18
CA LEU A 68 -8.25 -12.81 -2.06
C LEU A 68 -8.04 -14.20 -2.69
N LYS A 69 -8.35 -15.27 -1.95
CA LYS A 69 -8.22 -16.66 -2.40
C LYS A 69 -9.29 -17.07 -3.41
N GLU A 70 -10.47 -16.48 -3.35
CA GLU A 70 -11.51 -16.67 -4.35
C GLU A 70 -11.09 -16.09 -5.72
N GLY A 71 -10.20 -15.09 -5.70
CA GLY A 71 -9.55 -14.57 -6.88
C GLY A 71 -10.40 -13.62 -7.71
N GLU A 72 -11.53 -13.14 -7.19
CA GLU A 72 -12.37 -12.11 -7.82
C GLU A 72 -11.78 -10.71 -7.62
N TYR A 73 -11.28 -10.42 -6.42
CA TYR A 73 -10.73 -9.12 -6.05
C TYR A 73 -9.26 -9.24 -5.66
N ALA A 74 -8.51 -8.17 -5.96
CA ALA A 74 -7.24 -7.88 -5.32
C ALA A 74 -7.47 -6.97 -4.10
N LEU A 75 -6.56 -7.03 -3.12
CA LEU A 75 -6.62 -6.21 -1.92
C LEU A 75 -5.59 -5.10 -1.99
N HIS A 76 -6.04 -3.86 -1.82
CA HIS A 76 -5.18 -2.68 -1.81
C HIS A 76 -5.10 -2.08 -0.41
N PHE A 77 -3.87 -1.85 0.05
CA PHE A 77 -3.55 -1.32 1.36
C PHE A 77 -2.74 -0.04 1.23
N VAL A 78 -3.17 1.05 1.86
CA VAL A 78 -2.34 2.26 1.96
C VAL A 78 -1.30 2.11 3.06
N ILE A 79 -0.04 2.16 2.71
CA ILE A 79 1.08 1.92 3.62
C ILE A 79 1.91 3.16 3.92
N GLY A 80 1.65 4.26 3.22
CA GLY A 80 2.39 5.49 3.42
C GLY A 80 1.74 6.69 2.76
N LYS A 81 2.23 7.86 3.14
CA LYS A 81 1.73 9.15 2.69
C LYS A 81 2.87 10.14 2.57
N THR A 82 2.83 10.94 1.51
CA THR A 82 3.78 12.03 1.30
C THR A 82 3.31 13.30 2.01
N TYR A 83 4.25 14.10 2.52
CA TYR A 83 3.99 15.39 3.17
C TYR A 83 4.83 16.51 2.56
N GLU A 84 4.45 17.74 2.88
CA GLU A 84 5.26 18.95 2.65
C GLU A 84 5.65 19.13 1.17
N GLY A 85 4.73 18.86 0.24
CA GLY A 85 5.04 18.93 -1.19
C GLY A 85 5.94 17.80 -1.65
N ALA A 86 5.83 16.63 -1.02
CA ALA A 86 6.66 15.45 -1.24
C ALA A 86 8.13 15.65 -0.87
N GLU A 87 8.39 16.33 0.25
CA GLU A 87 9.72 16.39 0.89
C GLU A 87 9.92 15.25 1.90
N LYS A 88 8.83 14.64 2.37
CA LYS A 88 8.83 13.61 3.40
C LYS A 88 7.82 12.50 3.10
N ILE A 89 8.16 11.27 3.48
CA ILE A 89 7.23 10.13 3.52
C ILE A 89 7.02 9.73 4.98
N GLU A 90 5.78 9.48 5.37
CA GLU A 90 5.41 8.78 6.60
C GLU A 90 4.80 7.43 6.21
N LEU A 91 5.24 6.38 6.89
CA LEU A 91 4.69 5.03 6.71
C LEU A 91 3.69 4.71 7.80
N LEU A 92 2.90 3.68 7.53
CA LEU A 92 1.90 3.13 8.42
C LEU A 92 2.43 2.82 9.83
N ASN A 93 3.67 2.36 9.98
CA ASN A 93 4.30 2.15 11.30
C ASN A 93 4.74 3.45 12.01
N GLY A 94 4.42 4.62 11.47
CA GLY A 94 4.86 5.93 11.97
C GLY A 94 6.32 6.27 11.67
N GLN A 95 7.06 5.41 10.96
CA GLN A 95 8.42 5.75 10.51
C GLN A 95 8.36 6.81 9.44
N THR A 96 9.33 7.74 9.49
CA THR A 96 9.38 8.84 8.54
C THR A 96 10.73 8.96 7.85
N TYR A 97 10.69 9.25 6.55
CA TYR A 97 11.86 9.35 5.70
C TYR A 97 11.87 10.69 4.96
N GLY A 98 13.04 11.32 4.86
CA GLY A 98 13.26 12.52 4.05
C GLY A 98 13.53 12.17 2.58
N LEU A 99 13.08 13.02 1.66
CA LEU A 99 13.27 12.85 0.22
C LEU A 99 14.37 13.78 -0.32
N ASN A 100 15.47 13.18 -0.79
CA ASN A 100 16.70 13.90 -1.12
C ASN A 100 16.63 14.74 -2.42
N HIS A 101 15.70 14.42 -3.33
CA HIS A 101 15.57 15.16 -4.59
C HIS A 101 15.13 16.64 -4.42
N TYR A 102 14.72 17.04 -3.20
CA TYR A 102 14.15 18.37 -2.93
C TYR A 102 14.91 19.19 -1.88
N MET A 103 15.82 18.59 -1.10
CA MET A 103 16.67 19.33 -0.16
C MET A 103 18.05 19.57 -0.77
N GLU A 104 18.43 20.83 -0.98
CA GLU A 104 19.76 21.22 -1.49
C GLU A 104 20.93 20.85 -0.53
N ASP A 105 20.66 20.33 0.67
CA ASP A 105 21.65 20.03 1.70
C ASP A 105 21.72 18.53 2.05
N ILE A 106 22.74 17.89 1.50
CA ILE A 106 23.26 16.55 1.80
C ILE A 106 23.72 16.44 3.26
N TYR A 107 22.89 15.83 4.10
CA TYR A 107 23.35 15.06 5.25
C TYR A 107 23.09 13.58 4.97
N GLU A 108 24.10 12.74 5.21
CA GLU A 108 24.02 11.28 5.12
C GLU A 108 23.21 10.73 6.32
N ASP A 109 21.93 11.05 6.40
CA ASP A 109 21.02 10.41 7.36
C ASP A 109 20.56 9.07 6.79
N GLU A 110 20.54 8.03 7.64
CA GLU A 110 20.10 6.67 7.29
C GLU A 110 18.61 6.66 6.88
N ASN A 111 17.81 7.62 7.36
CA ASN A 111 16.38 7.75 7.03
C ASN A 111 16.11 8.64 5.81
N THR A 112 17.01 8.62 4.82
CA THR A 112 16.89 9.43 3.60
C THR A 112 16.71 8.55 2.37
N ILE A 113 15.61 8.75 1.66
CA ILE A 113 15.33 8.11 0.38
C ILE A 113 15.88 9.02 -0.72
N ARG A 114 16.81 8.49 -1.51
CA ARG A 114 17.54 9.20 -2.56
C ARG A 114 16.91 9.00 -3.92
N ASP A 115 16.26 7.87 -4.12
CA ASP A 115 15.49 7.52 -5.32
C ASP A 115 14.17 6.89 -4.88
N ILE A 116 13.08 7.29 -5.53
CA ILE A 116 11.71 6.77 -5.33
C ILE A 116 11.21 6.04 -6.57
N GLY A 117 12.01 5.99 -7.64
CA GLY A 117 11.65 5.41 -8.92
C GLY A 117 10.48 6.11 -9.62
N ASP A 118 9.66 5.30 -10.29
CA ASP A 118 8.50 5.71 -11.09
C ASP A 118 7.23 5.98 -10.24
N LEU A 119 7.34 5.95 -8.91
CA LEU A 119 6.36 6.54 -7.99
C LEU A 119 6.37 8.04 -8.27
N SER A 120 5.54 8.49 -9.22
CA SER A 120 5.51 9.90 -9.57
C SER A 120 4.90 10.65 -8.39
N LEU A 121 5.72 11.41 -7.67
CA LEU A 121 5.26 12.24 -6.55
C LEU A 121 4.37 13.35 -7.09
N ASN A 122 3.08 13.08 -7.12
CA ASN A 122 2.13 14.15 -6.95
C ASN A 122 2.04 14.43 -5.45
N VAL A 123 1.93 15.70 -5.09
CA VAL A 123 2.12 16.24 -3.73
C VAL A 123 1.08 15.77 -2.70
N ASP A 124 0.07 14.99 -3.11
CA ASP A 124 -1.02 14.45 -2.28
C ASP A 124 -1.23 12.93 -2.50
N ASN A 125 -0.20 12.18 -2.91
CA ASN A 125 -0.34 10.75 -3.19
C ASN A 125 -0.15 9.87 -1.96
N LEU A 126 -1.02 8.87 -1.86
CA LEU A 126 -0.91 7.75 -0.94
C LEU A 126 -0.08 6.65 -1.61
N ILE A 127 0.81 6.03 -0.85
CA ILE A 127 1.60 4.88 -1.29
C ILE A 127 0.85 3.63 -0.88
N GLY A 128 0.62 2.73 -1.81
CA GLY A 128 -0.11 1.51 -1.57
C GLY A 128 0.66 0.24 -1.89
N LEU A 129 0.18 -0.87 -1.34
CA LEU A 129 0.53 -2.22 -1.75
C LEU A 129 -0.74 -2.91 -2.27
N LEU A 130 -0.68 -3.43 -3.49
CA LEU A 130 -1.72 -4.25 -4.08
C LEU A 130 -1.33 -5.72 -3.98
N PHE A 131 -2.12 -6.47 -3.24
CA PHE A 131 -2.01 -7.91 -3.07
C PHE A 131 -2.95 -8.60 -4.06
N ASP A 132 -2.37 -9.48 -4.86
CA ASP A 132 -3.05 -10.30 -5.85
C ASP A 132 -2.70 -11.78 -5.63
N LEU A 133 -3.45 -12.69 -6.23
CA LEU A 133 -3.16 -14.13 -6.21
C LEU A 133 -2.91 -14.65 -7.63
N GLU A 134 -1.67 -15.10 -7.89
CA GLU A 134 -1.28 -15.72 -9.16
C GLU A 134 -0.65 -17.10 -8.88
N ASP A 135 -1.17 -18.17 -9.47
CA ASP A 135 -0.59 -19.52 -9.38
C ASP A 135 -0.28 -19.98 -7.93
N ASP A 136 -1.20 -19.74 -6.98
CA ASP A 136 -1.07 -20.01 -5.53
C ASP A 136 0.03 -19.18 -4.82
N GLU A 137 0.52 -18.11 -5.46
CA GLU A 137 1.42 -17.11 -4.87
C GLU A 137 0.67 -15.81 -4.60
N ILE A 138 0.90 -15.23 -3.42
CA ILE A 138 0.54 -13.86 -3.11
C ILE A 138 1.57 -12.96 -3.80
N VAL A 139 1.07 -12.16 -4.73
CA VAL A 139 1.83 -11.23 -5.56
C VAL A 139 1.59 -9.82 -5.07
N VAL A 140 2.64 -9.13 -4.63
CA VAL A 140 2.54 -7.79 -4.07
C VAL A 140 3.17 -6.77 -5.01
N HIS A 141 2.38 -5.76 -5.40
CA HIS A 141 2.82 -4.64 -6.23
C HIS A 141 2.76 -3.33 -5.46
N PRO A 142 3.81 -2.50 -5.48
CA PRO A 142 3.72 -1.11 -5.05
C PRO A 142 2.82 -0.38 -6.04
N VAL A 143 1.94 0.45 -5.52
CA VAL A 143 1.04 1.27 -6.32
C VAL A 143 1.07 2.72 -5.84
N ASP A 144 0.92 3.64 -6.78
CA ASP A 144 0.44 4.98 -6.46
C ASP A 144 -1.07 4.90 -6.26
N PHE A 145 -1.57 5.49 -5.17
CA PHE A 145 -3.00 5.61 -4.89
C PHE A 145 -3.45 7.07 -4.92
N GLU A 146 -4.16 7.41 -5.99
CA GLU A 146 -4.81 8.71 -6.16
C GLU A 146 -6.17 8.67 -5.46
N HIS A 147 -6.30 9.35 -4.33
CA HIS A 147 -7.52 9.33 -3.51
C HIS A 147 -8.70 10.13 -4.13
N GLY A 148 -8.44 10.98 -5.13
CA GLY A 148 -9.48 11.67 -5.91
C GLY A 148 -10.18 12.84 -5.22
N GLY A 149 -9.75 13.24 -4.01
CA GLY A 149 -10.16 14.46 -3.32
C GLY A 149 -11.66 14.64 -3.12
N GLU A 150 -12.42 13.56 -2.95
CA GLU A 150 -13.90 13.52 -2.88
C GLU A 150 -14.63 13.96 -4.17
N ILE A 151 -13.91 14.39 -5.20
CA ILE A 151 -14.47 14.90 -6.46
C ILE A 151 -14.49 13.80 -7.53
N SER A 152 -13.52 12.89 -7.47
CA SER A 152 -13.34 11.81 -8.43
C SER A 152 -13.19 10.47 -7.70
N GLN A 153 -13.51 9.39 -8.41
CA GLN A 153 -13.24 8.05 -7.90
C GLN A 153 -11.73 7.86 -7.71
N PRO A 154 -11.34 7.19 -6.62
CA PRO A 154 -9.95 6.90 -6.38
C PRO A 154 -9.40 5.91 -7.41
N ARG A 155 -8.10 5.98 -7.67
CA ARG A 155 -7.43 5.18 -8.71
C ARG A 155 -6.10 4.67 -8.21
N ILE A 156 -5.74 3.47 -8.64
CA ILE A 156 -4.42 2.91 -8.40
C ILE A 156 -3.62 2.80 -9.69
N ARG A 157 -2.30 2.93 -9.58
CA ARG A 157 -1.37 2.71 -10.68
C ARG A 157 -0.22 1.85 -10.18
N LYS A 158 -0.04 0.65 -10.74
CA LYS A 158 1.13 -0.19 -10.48
C LYS A 158 2.40 0.57 -10.87
N VAL A 159 3.40 0.50 -9.99
CA VAL A 159 4.69 1.12 -10.22
C VAL A 159 5.72 0.08 -10.59
N ASP A 160 6.48 0.36 -11.66
CA ASP A 160 7.50 -0.56 -12.18
C ASP A 160 8.78 -0.54 -11.32
N TYR A 161 9.11 0.59 -10.69
CA TYR A 161 10.28 0.77 -9.84
C TYR A 161 10.02 1.77 -8.71
N CYS A 162 10.37 1.42 -7.47
CA CYS A 162 10.16 2.27 -6.29
C CYS A 162 11.47 2.79 -5.66
N GLY A 163 12.62 2.63 -6.32
CA GLY A 163 13.88 3.17 -5.80
C GLY A 163 14.29 2.55 -4.47
N ASP A 164 14.78 3.40 -3.57
CA ASP A 164 15.21 3.00 -2.22
C ASP A 164 14.04 2.58 -1.32
N MET A 165 12.78 2.86 -1.72
CA MET A 165 11.61 2.35 -1.00
C MET A 165 11.51 0.82 -1.08
N GLU A 166 12.07 0.18 -2.11
CA GLU A 166 11.96 -1.27 -2.31
C GLU A 166 12.39 -2.07 -1.07
N GLU A 167 13.55 -1.75 -0.50
CA GLU A 167 14.08 -2.42 0.70
C GLU A 167 13.20 -2.15 1.94
N ILE A 168 12.66 -0.93 2.06
CA ILE A 168 11.79 -0.55 3.17
C ILE A 168 10.46 -1.36 3.10
N LEU A 169 9.89 -1.49 1.90
CA LEU A 169 8.67 -2.26 1.69
C LEU A 169 8.88 -3.75 1.95
N ILE A 170 10.01 -4.31 1.50
CA ILE A 170 10.39 -5.69 1.77
C ILE A 170 10.51 -5.92 3.28
N ASN A 171 11.19 -5.04 4.01
CA ASN A 171 11.36 -5.18 5.45
C ASN A 171 10.02 -5.19 6.20
N ILE A 172 9.04 -4.40 5.75
CA ILE A 172 7.69 -4.43 6.33
C ILE A 172 7.03 -5.79 6.06
N LEU A 173 7.09 -6.30 4.84
CA LEU A 173 6.44 -7.56 4.47
C LEU A 173 7.13 -8.78 5.10
N ASP A 174 8.45 -8.75 5.27
CA ASP A 174 9.24 -9.83 5.86
C ASP A 174 8.84 -10.13 7.31
N GLU A 175 8.27 -9.17 8.04
CA GLU A 175 7.75 -9.39 9.40
C GLU A 175 6.58 -10.38 9.43
N PHE A 176 5.89 -10.57 8.31
CA PHE A 176 4.71 -11.42 8.18
C PHE A 176 5.00 -12.78 7.54
N LEU A 177 6.26 -13.07 7.24
CA LEU A 177 6.67 -14.40 6.77
C LEU A 177 6.64 -15.44 7.89
N ILE A 178 6.02 -16.58 7.60
CA ILE A 178 5.96 -17.73 8.49
C ILE A 178 7.30 -18.46 8.42
N LYS A 179 8.01 -18.52 9.56
CA LYS A 179 9.33 -19.16 9.69
C LYS A 179 9.26 -20.63 10.08
#